data_AF-A0A4S8ZUL5-F1
#
_entry.id   AF-A0A4S8ZUL5-F1
#
_cell.length_a   1.000
_cell.length_b   1.000
_cell.length_c   1.000
_cell.angle_alpha   90.00
_cell.angle_beta   90.00
_cell.angle_gamma   90.00
#
_symmetry.space_group_name_H-M   'P 1'
#
loop_
_entity.id
_entity.type
_entity.pdbx_description
1 polymer ?
#
loop_
_entity_poly.entity_id
_entity_poly.type
_entity_poly.pdbx_seq_one_letter_code
_entity_poly.pdbx_strand_id
1 'polypeptide(L)'
;MDIFSKIMQDDCKKMSEPSTGQFAISCALLAWLLVSYIPQFARIIGRKSAEGLSTLYILLGSISGTCAVANIMILPASQTDIACCRHYTRFGCISRLLGIFQVVSGVSLFWCIMFLYVYFSEEEADAELHGRRRSLSSPDRTFRRARRAIRLLIIVVAFAFAIMLISAVILNRFPWYSQEWANVLGVCVACFACVQWVPQVWTTIHLGHLGSLSLASICMGASYTWIFGINMILRLGLSGWSVWIVYVLVGIMQLTLIVTAIIYMIRDNRKARRADATSATASNSSRRDVSESPSTRALRPQLDRWNSFAAANAEDGGNERTPLLAGRNKHVEETASLRRVI
;
A
#
# COMPACT_ATOMS: atom_id res chain seq x y z
N MET A 1 -5.54 31.60 -44.40
CA MET A 1 -5.94 31.45 -42.98
C MET A 1 -7.40 31.05 -42.99
N ASP A 2 -7.63 29.75 -42.90
CA ASP A 2 -8.93 29.15 -43.24
C ASP A 2 -9.96 29.39 -42.13
N ILE A 3 -11.20 29.63 -42.54
CA ILE A 3 -12.35 29.84 -41.66
C ILE A 3 -12.46 28.74 -40.59
N PHE A 4 -12.10 27.50 -40.93
CA PHE A 4 -12.00 26.36 -40.01
C PHE A 4 -11.00 26.58 -38.86
N SER A 5 -9.84 27.17 -39.13
CA SER A 5 -8.86 27.51 -38.09
C SER A 5 -9.38 28.58 -37.15
N LYS A 6 -10.20 29.51 -37.65
CA LYS A 6 -10.76 30.60 -36.86
C LYS A 6 -11.90 30.13 -35.96
N ILE A 7 -12.77 29.27 -36.48
CA ILE A 7 -13.84 28.60 -35.72
C ILE A 7 -13.23 27.74 -34.60
N MET A 8 -12.25 26.90 -34.93
CA MET A 8 -11.56 26.06 -33.94
C MET A 8 -10.83 26.91 -32.87
N GLN A 9 -10.26 28.05 -33.26
CA GLN A 9 -9.61 28.96 -32.34
C GLN A 9 -10.60 29.67 -31.40
N ASP A 10 -11.78 30.08 -31.91
CA ASP A 10 -12.84 30.69 -31.10
C ASP A 10 -13.49 29.67 -30.15
N ASP A 11 -13.63 28.41 -30.57
CA ASP A 11 -14.10 27.30 -29.72
C ASP A 11 -13.12 26.97 -28.59
N CYS A 12 -11.81 26.86 -28.89
CA CYS A 12 -10.80 26.73 -27.85
C CYS A 12 -10.86 27.92 -26.88
N LYS A 13 -10.95 29.16 -27.39
CA LYS A 13 -10.92 30.37 -26.56
C LYS A 13 -12.13 30.50 -25.63
N LYS A 14 -13.31 30.02 -26.04
CA LYS A 14 -14.52 29.97 -25.21
C LYS A 14 -14.40 29.00 -24.02
N MET A 15 -13.51 28.02 -24.10
CA MET A 15 -13.18 27.08 -23.01
C MET A 15 -12.00 27.56 -22.14
N SER A 16 -11.47 28.77 -22.37
CA SER A 16 -10.20 29.24 -21.80
C SER A 16 -10.27 29.84 -20.39
N GLU A 17 -11.38 29.78 -19.66
CA GLU A 17 -11.43 30.33 -18.28
C GLU A 17 -11.13 29.26 -17.23
N PRO A 18 -9.88 29.15 -16.72
CA PRO A 18 -9.56 28.22 -15.64
C PRO A 18 -10.10 28.74 -14.31
N SER A 19 -10.77 27.87 -13.55
CA SER A 19 -11.06 28.13 -12.14
C SER A 19 -9.75 28.10 -11.34
N THR A 20 -9.36 29.24 -10.76
CA THR A 20 -8.18 29.36 -9.89
C THR A 20 -8.21 28.36 -8.74
N GLY A 21 -9.40 28.05 -8.21
CA GLY A 21 -9.58 27.04 -7.16
C GLY A 21 -9.23 25.62 -7.62
N GLN A 22 -9.68 25.21 -8.81
CA GLN A 22 -9.34 23.88 -9.35
C GLN A 22 -7.85 23.73 -9.65
N PHE A 23 -7.21 24.81 -10.11
CA PHE A 23 -5.76 24.84 -10.29
C PHE A 23 -5.02 24.62 -8.97
N ALA A 24 -5.37 25.39 -7.94
CA ALA A 24 -4.75 25.29 -6.61
C ALA A 24 -4.91 23.88 -6.01
N ILE A 25 -6.12 23.31 -6.08
CA ILE A 25 -6.40 21.95 -5.61
C ILE A 25 -5.52 20.92 -6.34
N SER A 26 -5.39 21.03 -7.66
CA SER A 26 -4.60 20.06 -8.42
C SER A 26 -3.09 20.20 -8.16
N CYS A 27 -2.57 21.40 -7.96
CA CYS A 27 -1.19 21.59 -7.50
C CYS A 27 -0.97 20.97 -6.12
N ALA A 28 -1.89 21.18 -5.19
CA ALA A 28 -1.83 20.57 -3.85
C ALA A 28 -1.88 19.04 -3.92
N LEU A 29 -2.75 18.47 -4.76
CA LEU A 29 -2.83 17.02 -4.99
C LEU A 29 -1.55 16.46 -5.62
N LEU A 30 -0.93 17.17 -6.57
CA LEU A 30 0.33 16.74 -7.16
C LEU A 30 1.46 16.75 -6.11
N ALA A 31 1.53 17.79 -5.28
CA ALA A 31 2.48 17.85 -4.17
C ALA A 31 2.24 16.72 -3.15
N TRP A 32 0.98 16.48 -2.77
CA TRP A 32 0.58 15.39 -1.89
C TRP A 32 1.06 14.04 -2.42
N LEU A 33 0.83 13.78 -3.71
CA LEU A 33 1.26 12.57 -4.40
C LEU A 33 2.79 12.39 -4.26
N LEU A 34 3.57 13.41 -4.61
CA LEU A 34 5.03 13.34 -4.55
C LEU A 34 5.53 13.06 -3.12
N VAL A 35 5.01 13.80 -2.14
CA VAL A 35 5.38 13.63 -0.72
C VAL A 35 5.03 12.23 -0.20
N SER A 36 3.89 11.68 -0.62
CA SER A 36 3.43 10.35 -0.18
C SER A 36 4.34 9.20 -0.64
N TYR A 37 5.05 9.39 -1.76
CA TYR A 37 5.97 8.38 -2.30
C TYR A 37 7.35 8.38 -1.62
N ILE A 38 7.78 9.51 -1.04
CA ILE A 38 9.08 9.64 -0.32
C ILE A 38 9.29 8.54 0.73
N PRO A 39 8.39 8.28 1.69
CA PRO A 39 8.60 7.25 2.71
C PRO A 39 8.61 5.83 2.12
N GLN A 40 8.00 5.61 0.95
CA GLN A 40 8.07 4.32 0.27
C GLN A 40 9.43 4.11 -0.38
N PHE A 41 9.95 5.11 -1.11
CA PHE A 41 11.30 5.07 -1.67
C PHE A 41 12.37 4.95 -0.59
N ALA A 42 12.28 5.74 0.48
CA ALA A 42 13.22 5.69 1.59
C ALA A 42 13.28 4.31 2.25
N ARG A 43 12.13 3.63 2.42
CA ARG A 43 12.08 2.27 2.97
C ARG A 43 12.75 1.24 2.06
N ILE A 44 12.51 1.31 0.75
CA ILE A 44 13.07 0.36 -0.21
C ILE A 44 14.59 0.56 -0.33
N ILE A 45 15.03 1.80 -0.52
CA ILE A 45 16.45 2.16 -0.66
C ILE A 45 17.21 1.89 0.63
N GLY A 46 16.64 2.25 1.79
CA GLY A 46 17.28 2.05 3.09
C GLY A 46 17.44 0.57 3.46
N ARG A 47 16.49 -0.29 3.07
CA ARG A 47 16.57 -1.75 3.35
C ARG A 47 17.48 -2.48 2.36
N LYS A 48 17.70 -1.91 1.17
CA LYS A 48 18.39 -2.58 0.04
C LYS A 48 17.90 -4.01 -0.14
N SER A 49 16.58 -4.16 -0.14
CA SER A 49 15.91 -5.45 -0.15
C SER A 49 14.53 -5.37 -0.77
N ALA A 50 14.16 -6.42 -1.51
CA ALA A 50 12.85 -6.60 -2.12
C ALA A 50 11.89 -7.41 -1.24
N GLU A 51 12.27 -7.74 0.00
CA GLU A 51 11.44 -8.47 0.94
C GLU A 51 10.22 -7.66 1.42
N GLY A 52 9.07 -8.34 1.50
CA GLY A 52 7.79 -7.72 1.89
C GLY A 52 7.02 -7.06 0.75
N LEU A 53 7.57 -7.00 -0.47
CA LEU A 53 6.87 -6.53 -1.66
C LEU A 53 6.24 -7.71 -2.43
N SER A 54 4.94 -7.62 -2.71
CA SER A 54 4.23 -8.64 -3.48
C SER A 54 4.47 -8.45 -4.99
N THR A 55 5.02 -9.47 -5.64
CA THR A 55 5.25 -9.48 -7.10
C THR A 55 3.94 -9.31 -7.88
N LEU A 56 2.85 -9.93 -7.42
CA LEU A 56 1.55 -9.84 -8.07
C LEU A 56 0.99 -8.42 -7.99
N TYR A 57 1.15 -7.77 -6.84
CA TYR A 57 0.72 -6.37 -6.65
C TYR A 57 1.46 -5.43 -7.61
N ILE A 58 2.78 -5.59 -7.74
CA ILE A 58 3.59 -4.78 -8.66
C ILE A 58 3.19 -5.04 -10.12
N LEU A 59 2.95 -6.29 -10.51
CA LEU A 59 2.52 -6.65 -11.86
C LEU A 59 1.17 -6.01 -12.20
N LEU A 60 0.15 -6.27 -11.37
CA LEU A 60 -1.21 -5.76 -11.58
C LEU A 60 -1.24 -4.23 -11.54
N GLY A 61 -0.51 -3.62 -10.59
CA GLY A 61 -0.43 -2.17 -10.48
C GLY A 61 0.24 -1.52 -11.69
N SER A 62 1.26 -2.15 -12.26
CA SER A 62 1.98 -1.59 -13.42
C SER A 62 1.15 -1.69 -14.70
N ILE A 63 0.53 -2.86 -14.94
CA ILE A 63 -0.38 -3.07 -16.08
C ILE A 63 -1.60 -2.14 -15.98
N SER A 64 -2.23 -2.06 -14.81
CA SER A 64 -3.35 -1.14 -14.57
C SER A 64 -2.94 0.32 -14.75
N GLY A 65 -1.76 0.71 -14.27
CA GLY A 65 -1.22 2.06 -14.44
C GLY A 65 -1.00 2.42 -15.91
N THR A 66 -0.47 1.50 -16.71
CA THR A 66 -0.35 1.67 -18.16
C THR A 66 -1.72 1.90 -18.80
N CYS A 67 -2.72 1.08 -18.47
CA CYS A 67 -4.07 1.27 -19.00
C CYS A 67 -4.65 2.63 -18.59
N ALA A 68 -4.40 3.09 -17.35
CA ALA A 68 -4.86 4.40 -16.88
C ALA A 68 -4.20 5.56 -17.63
N VAL A 69 -2.89 5.49 -17.88
CA VAL A 69 -2.18 6.49 -18.70
C VAL A 69 -2.69 6.48 -20.13
N ALA A 70 -2.83 5.30 -20.75
CA ALA A 70 -3.35 5.21 -22.11
C ALA A 70 -4.80 5.71 -22.21
N ASN A 71 -5.65 5.42 -21.20
CA ASN A 71 -7.03 5.86 -21.12
C ASN A 71 -7.15 7.39 -21.11
N ILE A 72 -6.42 8.07 -20.20
CA ILE A 72 -6.47 9.54 -20.13
C ILE A 72 -5.83 10.19 -21.35
N MET A 73 -4.79 9.57 -21.93
CA MET A 73 -4.13 10.11 -23.13
C MET A 73 -5.01 9.98 -24.36
N ILE A 74 -5.73 8.87 -24.58
CA ILE A 74 -6.56 8.69 -25.78
C ILE A 74 -7.92 9.39 -25.71
N LEU A 75 -8.36 9.79 -24.52
CA LEU A 75 -9.66 10.43 -24.34
C LEU A 75 -9.80 11.70 -25.24
N PRO A 76 -10.87 11.84 -26.04
CA PRO A 76 -11.08 12.99 -26.93
C PRO A 76 -11.06 14.35 -26.23
N ALA A 77 -11.57 14.42 -24.99
CA ALA A 77 -11.53 15.63 -24.19
C ALA A 77 -10.07 16.06 -23.91
N SER A 78 -9.22 15.11 -23.52
CA SER A 78 -7.80 15.35 -23.27
C SER A 78 -7.02 15.66 -24.54
N GLN A 79 -7.38 15.03 -25.67
CA GLN A 79 -6.79 15.35 -26.97
C GLN A 79 -7.12 16.78 -27.42
N THR A 80 -8.36 17.21 -27.23
CA THR A 80 -8.77 18.60 -27.51
C THR A 80 -8.00 19.58 -26.62
N ASP A 81 -7.83 19.28 -25.33
CA ASP A 81 -7.04 20.12 -24.41
C ASP A 81 -5.57 20.25 -24.84
N ILE A 82 -4.96 19.15 -25.29
CA ILE A 82 -3.58 19.14 -25.81
C ILE A 82 -3.48 19.94 -27.11
N ALA A 83 -4.41 19.76 -28.06
CA ALA A 83 -4.41 20.46 -29.34
C ALA A 83 -4.65 21.97 -29.19
N CYS A 84 -5.58 22.36 -28.32
CA CYS A 84 -5.89 23.75 -28.01
C CYS A 84 -4.80 24.44 -27.16
N CYS A 85 -3.84 23.71 -26.58
CA CYS A 85 -2.78 24.28 -25.74
C CYS A 85 -1.97 25.38 -26.44
N ARG A 86 -1.79 25.30 -27.77
CA ARG A 86 -1.09 26.33 -28.56
C ARG A 86 -1.80 27.69 -28.56
N HIS A 87 -3.11 27.70 -28.34
CA HIS A 87 -3.95 28.89 -28.34
C HIS A 87 -4.23 29.43 -26.93
N TYR A 88 -4.00 28.63 -25.88
CA TYR A 88 -4.16 29.04 -24.50
C TYR A 88 -3.00 29.90 -24.01
N THR A 89 -3.27 30.72 -22.99
CA THR A 89 -2.19 31.28 -22.17
C THR A 89 -1.42 30.13 -21.51
N ARG A 90 -0.14 30.34 -21.21
CA ARG A 90 0.70 29.30 -20.56
C ARG A 90 0.05 28.76 -19.29
N PHE A 91 -0.54 29.66 -18.49
CA PHE A 91 -1.27 29.30 -17.27
C PHE A 91 -2.54 28.48 -17.57
N GLY A 92 -3.33 28.89 -18.58
CA GLY A 92 -4.51 28.16 -19.01
C GLY A 92 -4.19 26.74 -19.47
N CYS A 93 -3.15 26.56 -20.30
CA CYS A 93 -2.76 25.23 -20.77
C CYS A 93 -2.26 24.34 -19.62
N ILE A 94 -1.37 24.83 -18.75
CA ILE A 94 -0.88 24.03 -17.61
C ILE A 94 -2.04 23.63 -16.70
N SER A 95 -2.99 24.54 -16.45
CA SER A 95 -4.16 24.25 -15.63
C SER A 95 -5.01 23.12 -16.21
N ARG A 96 -5.19 23.06 -17.53
CA ARG A 96 -5.95 22.00 -18.23
C ARG A 96 -5.20 20.66 -18.23
N LEU A 97 -3.90 20.67 -18.49
CA LEU A 97 -3.07 19.45 -18.55
C LEU A 97 -2.72 18.84 -17.18
N LEU A 98 -3.01 19.56 -16.09
CA LEU A 98 -2.62 19.16 -14.74
C LEU A 98 -3.16 17.78 -14.34
N GLY A 99 -4.37 17.43 -14.79
CA GLY A 99 -4.93 16.09 -14.54
C GLY A 99 -4.15 14.96 -15.21
N ILE A 100 -3.71 15.20 -16.46
CA ILE A 100 -2.84 14.27 -17.20
C ILE A 100 -1.51 14.13 -16.47
N PHE A 101 -0.90 15.25 -16.06
CA PHE A 101 0.35 15.22 -15.31
C PHE A 101 0.23 14.47 -13.99
N GLN A 102 -0.89 14.59 -13.28
CA GLN A 102 -1.12 13.84 -12.03
C GLN A 102 -1.17 12.33 -12.26
N VAL A 103 -1.95 11.86 -13.24
CA VAL A 103 -2.05 10.42 -13.56
C VAL A 103 -0.69 9.88 -14.04
N VAL A 104 -0.07 10.56 -15.01
CA VAL A 104 1.22 10.15 -15.58
C VAL A 104 2.32 10.14 -14.53
N SER A 105 2.39 11.18 -13.68
CA SER A 105 3.39 11.24 -12.61
C SER A 105 3.16 10.12 -11.59
N GLY A 106 1.91 9.85 -11.20
CA GLY A 106 1.58 8.79 -10.25
C GLY A 106 2.00 7.41 -10.76
N VAL A 107 1.68 7.10 -12.02
CA VAL A 107 2.08 5.84 -12.66
C VAL A 107 3.60 5.76 -12.85
N SER A 108 4.25 6.87 -13.21
CA SER A 108 5.72 6.90 -13.37
C SER A 108 6.45 6.64 -12.05
N LEU A 109 5.98 7.23 -10.94
CA LEU A 109 6.54 6.95 -9.61
C LEU A 109 6.34 5.49 -9.21
N PHE A 110 5.19 4.90 -9.52
CA PHE A 110 4.94 3.48 -9.29
C PHE A 110 5.87 2.59 -10.15
N TRP A 111 6.13 2.97 -11.40
CA TRP A 111 7.10 2.31 -12.26
C TRP A 111 8.53 2.41 -11.72
N CYS A 112 8.94 3.56 -11.17
CA CYS A 112 10.21 3.68 -10.46
C CYS A 112 10.32 2.67 -9.31
N ILE A 113 9.24 2.43 -8.56
CA ILE A 113 9.21 1.38 -7.52
C ILE A 113 9.35 -0.01 -8.14
N MET A 114 8.70 -0.29 -9.28
CA MET A 114 8.88 -1.55 -10.00
C MET A 114 10.35 -1.76 -10.41
N PHE A 115 11.02 -0.74 -10.96
CA PHE A 115 12.43 -0.83 -11.32
C PHE A 115 13.32 -1.08 -10.10
N LEU A 116 13.10 -0.36 -8.99
CA LEU A 116 13.82 -0.62 -7.74
C LEU A 116 13.57 -2.04 -7.22
N TYR A 117 12.34 -2.53 -7.30
CA TYR A 117 11.99 -3.89 -6.91
C TYR A 117 12.77 -4.93 -7.73
N VAL A 118 12.82 -4.76 -9.06
CA VAL A 118 13.57 -5.67 -9.94
C VAL A 118 15.06 -5.59 -9.62
N TYR A 119 15.61 -4.38 -9.55
CA TYR A 119 17.02 -4.14 -9.22
C TYR A 119 17.43 -4.80 -7.90
N PHE A 120 16.73 -4.52 -6.80
CA PHE A 120 17.07 -5.12 -5.51
C PHE A 120 16.81 -6.62 -5.44
N SER A 121 15.84 -7.14 -6.21
CA SER A 121 15.63 -8.60 -6.29
C SER A 121 16.78 -9.32 -7.00
N GLU A 122 17.39 -8.68 -7.99
CA GLU A 122 18.56 -9.20 -8.69
C GLU A 122 19.82 -9.07 -7.83
N GLU A 123 20.03 -7.90 -7.19
CA GLU A 123 21.16 -7.68 -6.28
C GLU A 123 21.15 -8.67 -5.10
N GLU A 124 19.97 -9.01 -4.56
CA GLU A 124 19.83 -10.06 -3.54
C GLU A 124 20.25 -11.44 -4.06
N ALA A 125 19.85 -11.80 -5.28
CA ALA A 125 20.18 -13.09 -5.87
C ALA A 125 21.68 -13.19 -6.21
N ASP A 126 22.28 -12.09 -6.69
CA ASP A 126 23.70 -12.01 -6.99
C ASP A 126 24.58 -12.05 -5.73
N ALA A 127 24.15 -11.36 -4.66
CA ALA A 127 24.84 -11.40 -3.37
C ALA A 127 24.80 -12.78 -2.71
N GLU A 128 23.70 -13.53 -2.86
CA GLU A 128 23.58 -14.92 -2.41
C GLU A 128 24.50 -15.84 -3.21
N LEU A 129 24.51 -15.70 -4.54
CA LEU A 129 25.35 -16.51 -5.43
C LEU A 129 26.85 -16.39 -5.10
N HIS A 130 27.30 -15.18 -4.75
CA HIS A 130 28.69 -14.89 -4.41
C HIS A 130 29.00 -15.04 -2.90
N GLY A 131 28.05 -15.48 -2.09
CA GLY A 131 28.22 -15.62 -0.64
C GLY A 131 28.47 -14.30 0.12
N ARG A 132 28.20 -13.14 -0.51
CA ARG A 132 28.40 -11.81 0.09
C ARG A 132 27.34 -11.46 1.14
N ARG A 133 26.13 -12.01 1.00
CA ARG A 133 25.00 -11.81 1.91
C ARG A 133 24.18 -13.09 1.97
N ARG A 134 23.93 -13.63 3.16
CA ARG A 134 22.96 -14.72 3.35
C ARG A 134 21.55 -14.16 3.33
N SER A 135 20.70 -14.74 2.49
CA SER A 135 19.28 -14.44 2.45
C SER A 135 18.62 -14.89 3.76
N LEU A 136 17.73 -14.04 4.28
CA LEU A 136 16.86 -14.41 5.40
C LEU A 136 15.86 -15.51 4.97
N SER A 137 15.61 -15.65 3.67
CA SER A 137 14.82 -16.71 3.07
C SER A 137 15.73 -17.82 2.51
N SER A 138 15.14 -18.99 2.27
CA SER A 138 15.85 -20.09 1.57
C SER A 138 16.39 -19.59 0.21
N PRO A 139 17.64 -19.94 -0.18
CA PRO A 139 18.27 -19.46 -1.42
C PRO A 139 17.40 -19.65 -2.66
N ASP A 140 16.71 -20.78 -2.76
CA ASP A 140 15.81 -21.08 -3.87
C ASP A 140 14.66 -20.06 -4.02
N ARG A 141 14.18 -19.50 -2.91
CA ARG A 141 13.11 -18.49 -2.93
C ARG A 141 13.62 -17.17 -3.52
N THR A 142 14.85 -16.80 -3.21
CA THR A 142 15.51 -15.57 -3.68
C THR A 142 15.74 -15.62 -5.19
N PHE A 143 16.33 -16.70 -5.71
CA PHE A 143 16.50 -16.88 -7.16
C PHE A 143 15.17 -16.93 -7.92
N ARG A 144 14.15 -17.61 -7.37
CA ARG A 144 12.81 -17.61 -7.97
C ARG A 144 12.18 -16.22 -7.98
N ARG A 145 12.41 -15.40 -6.95
CA ARG A 145 11.92 -14.02 -6.89
C ARG A 145 12.58 -13.17 -7.98
N ALA A 146 13.90 -13.18 -8.09
CA ALA A 146 14.63 -12.44 -9.13
C ALA A 146 14.14 -12.82 -10.54
N ARG A 147 14.02 -14.12 -10.83
CA ARG A 147 13.51 -14.59 -12.13
C ARG A 147 12.05 -14.19 -12.38
N ARG A 148 11.20 -14.11 -11.35
CA ARG A 148 9.83 -13.59 -11.47
C ARG A 148 9.82 -12.08 -11.70
N ALA A 149 10.72 -11.33 -11.06
CA ALA A 149 10.82 -9.88 -11.21
C ALA A 149 11.27 -9.49 -12.63
N ILE A 150 12.28 -10.17 -13.19
CA ILE A 150 12.71 -9.94 -14.58
C ILE A 150 11.58 -10.27 -15.57
N ARG A 151 10.90 -11.42 -15.40
CA ARG A 151 9.75 -11.77 -16.26
C ARG A 151 8.62 -10.75 -16.15
N LEU A 152 8.33 -10.26 -14.94
CA LEU A 152 7.37 -9.19 -14.71
C LEU A 152 7.77 -7.94 -15.50
N LEU A 153 9.03 -7.51 -15.41
CA LEU A 153 9.51 -6.32 -16.13
C LEU A 153 9.29 -6.45 -17.64
N ILE A 154 9.70 -7.58 -18.22
CA ILE A 154 9.54 -7.85 -19.65
C ILE A 154 8.06 -7.81 -20.05
N ILE A 155 7.19 -8.47 -19.29
CA ILE A 155 5.75 -8.50 -19.55
C ILE A 155 5.15 -7.10 -19.49
N VAL A 156 5.47 -6.32 -18.45
CA VAL A 156 4.94 -4.97 -18.25
C VAL A 156 5.41 -4.02 -19.36
N VAL A 157 6.70 -4.04 -19.71
CA VAL A 157 7.26 -3.18 -20.76
C VAL A 157 6.68 -3.55 -22.12
N ALA A 158 6.59 -4.84 -22.45
CA ALA A 158 5.98 -5.30 -23.70
C ALA A 158 4.50 -4.91 -23.78
N PHE A 159 3.75 -5.11 -22.69
CA PHE A 159 2.35 -4.70 -22.59
C PHE A 159 2.18 -3.18 -22.76
N ALA A 160 3.01 -2.39 -22.09
CA ALA A 160 2.97 -0.94 -22.20
C ALA A 160 3.27 -0.45 -23.61
N PHE A 161 4.29 -1.02 -24.25
CA PHE A 161 4.58 -0.70 -25.65
C PHE A 161 3.39 -1.04 -26.55
N ALA A 162 2.81 -2.24 -26.41
CA ALA A 162 1.66 -2.65 -27.21
C ALA A 162 0.43 -1.74 -27.02
N ILE A 163 0.05 -1.44 -25.77
CA ILE A 163 -1.10 -0.58 -25.48
C ILE A 163 -0.88 0.85 -25.98
N MET A 164 0.32 1.41 -25.79
CA MET A 164 0.63 2.75 -26.28
C MET A 164 0.67 2.82 -27.80
N LEU A 165 1.21 1.79 -28.47
CA LEU A 165 1.20 1.68 -29.93
C LEU A 165 -0.21 1.57 -30.48
N ILE A 166 -1.05 0.69 -29.93
CA ILE A 166 -2.46 0.54 -30.35
C ILE A 166 -3.20 1.86 -30.16
N SER A 167 -3.01 2.53 -29.01
CA SER A 167 -3.64 3.81 -28.72
C SER A 167 -3.20 4.90 -29.71
N ALA A 168 -1.90 4.94 -30.06
CA ALA A 168 -1.38 5.87 -31.07
C ALA A 168 -1.95 5.57 -32.47
N VAL A 169 -2.06 4.30 -32.86
CA VAL A 169 -2.66 3.91 -34.15
C VAL A 169 -4.13 4.33 -34.21
N ILE A 170 -4.91 4.13 -33.14
CA ILE A 170 -6.31 4.55 -33.07
C ILE A 170 -6.42 6.07 -33.19
N LEU A 171 -5.61 6.84 -32.45
CA LEU A 171 -5.63 8.30 -32.53
C LEU A 171 -5.35 8.82 -33.95
N ASN A 172 -4.37 8.23 -34.64
CA ASN A 172 -3.94 8.71 -35.96
C ASN A 172 -4.82 8.20 -37.11
N ARG A 173 -5.29 6.94 -37.03
CA ARG A 173 -5.96 6.29 -38.16
C ARG A 173 -7.48 6.17 -37.99
N PHE A 174 -7.95 6.09 -36.75
CA PHE A 174 -9.35 5.84 -36.39
C PHE A 174 -9.82 6.77 -35.27
N PRO A 175 -9.68 8.11 -35.39
CA PRO A 175 -9.97 9.05 -34.30
C PRO A 175 -11.41 8.97 -33.79
N TRP A 176 -12.37 8.55 -34.61
CA TRP A 176 -13.77 8.34 -34.22
C TRP A 176 -13.95 7.18 -33.21
N TYR A 177 -13.00 6.24 -33.13
CA TYR A 177 -13.04 5.11 -32.20
C TYR A 177 -12.28 5.38 -30.88
N SER A 178 -11.60 6.52 -30.76
CA SER A 178 -10.78 6.86 -29.60
C SER A 178 -11.54 6.85 -28.27
N GLN A 179 -12.80 7.30 -28.25
CA GLN A 179 -13.65 7.27 -27.05
C GLN A 179 -13.96 5.83 -26.60
N GLU A 180 -14.28 4.94 -27.54
CA GLU A 180 -14.60 3.54 -27.21
C GLU A 180 -13.36 2.79 -26.71
N TRP A 181 -12.21 3.04 -27.32
CA TRP A 181 -10.95 2.50 -26.82
C TRP A 181 -10.60 3.03 -25.42
N ALA A 182 -10.83 4.32 -25.15
CA ALA A 182 -10.70 4.86 -23.80
C ALA A 182 -11.62 4.09 -22.83
N ASN A 183 -12.90 3.91 -23.18
CA ASN A 183 -13.85 3.17 -22.34
C ASN A 183 -13.37 1.75 -22.02
N VAL A 184 -12.88 1.00 -23.02
CA VAL A 184 -12.30 -0.34 -22.83
C VAL A 184 -11.14 -0.30 -21.83
N LEU A 185 -10.19 0.61 -22.00
CA LEU A 185 -9.06 0.75 -21.09
C LEU A 185 -9.50 1.11 -19.67
N GLY A 186 -10.51 1.97 -19.51
CA GLY A 186 -11.05 2.35 -18.20
C GLY A 186 -11.75 1.19 -17.49
N VAL A 187 -12.49 0.35 -18.23
CA VAL A 187 -13.05 -0.90 -17.72
C VAL A 187 -11.95 -1.86 -17.30
N CYS A 188 -10.89 -2.03 -18.10
CA CYS A 188 -9.75 -2.85 -17.72
C CYS A 188 -9.12 -2.37 -16.40
N VAL A 189 -8.92 -1.06 -16.24
CA VAL A 189 -8.41 -0.45 -15.00
C VAL A 189 -9.32 -0.76 -13.82
N ALA A 190 -10.64 -0.63 -13.97
CA ALA A 190 -11.61 -0.96 -12.93
C ALA A 190 -11.58 -2.46 -12.55
N CYS A 191 -11.45 -3.36 -13.54
CA CYS A 191 -11.30 -4.79 -13.29
C CYS A 191 -10.02 -5.11 -12.49
N PHE A 192 -8.88 -4.53 -12.86
CA PHE A 192 -7.64 -4.70 -12.10
C PHE A 192 -7.75 -4.16 -10.68
N ALA A 193 -8.41 -3.02 -10.51
CA ALA A 193 -8.71 -2.48 -9.18
C ALA A 193 -9.57 -3.46 -8.36
N CYS A 194 -10.61 -4.06 -8.92
CA CYS A 194 -11.40 -5.08 -8.23
C CYS A 194 -10.53 -6.27 -7.78
N VAL A 195 -9.66 -6.78 -8.65
CA VAL A 195 -8.76 -7.90 -8.31
C VAL A 195 -7.81 -7.54 -7.16
N GLN A 196 -7.39 -6.29 -7.06
CA GLN A 196 -6.50 -5.83 -6.00
C GLN A 196 -7.23 -5.55 -4.68
N TRP A 197 -8.36 -4.86 -4.75
CA TRP A 197 -9.02 -4.29 -3.57
C TRP A 197 -10.08 -5.23 -2.98
N VAL A 198 -10.83 -5.99 -3.78
CA VAL A 198 -11.89 -6.88 -3.27
C VAL A 198 -11.33 -7.95 -2.32
N PRO A 199 -10.25 -8.68 -2.65
CA PRO A 199 -9.69 -9.67 -1.73
C PRO A 199 -9.21 -9.04 -0.42
N GLN A 200 -8.69 -7.81 -0.47
CA GLN A 200 -8.25 -7.07 0.71
C GLN A 200 -9.43 -6.71 1.62
N VAL A 201 -10.52 -6.20 1.05
CA VAL A 201 -11.76 -5.89 1.81
C VAL A 201 -12.33 -7.17 2.43
N TRP A 202 -12.49 -8.22 1.63
CA TRP A 202 -13.05 -9.48 2.08
C TRP A 202 -12.21 -10.11 3.20
N THR A 203 -10.90 -10.20 3.02
CA THR A 203 -10.00 -10.79 4.03
C THR A 203 -10.03 -9.99 5.33
N THR A 204 -10.06 -8.67 5.26
CA THR A 204 -10.13 -7.81 6.46
C THR A 204 -11.43 -8.05 7.23
N ILE A 205 -12.56 -8.15 6.53
CA ILE A 205 -13.86 -8.43 7.16
C ILE A 205 -13.90 -9.85 7.74
N HIS A 206 -13.35 -10.82 7.01
CA HIS A 206 -13.38 -12.23 7.41
C HIS A 206 -12.48 -12.53 8.62
N LEU A 207 -11.27 -11.95 8.68
CA LEU A 207 -10.36 -12.12 9.81
C LEU A 207 -10.84 -11.43 11.08
N GLY A 208 -11.72 -10.42 10.97
CA GLY A 208 -12.32 -9.77 12.13
C GLY A 208 -11.36 -8.90 12.94
N HIS A 209 -10.16 -8.59 12.41
CA HIS A 209 -9.16 -7.69 12.98
C HIS A 209 -8.34 -7.02 11.87
N LEU A 210 -7.76 -5.85 12.12
CA LEU A 210 -7.00 -5.11 11.09
C LEU A 210 -5.63 -5.73 10.77
N GLY A 211 -5.08 -6.58 11.65
CA GLY A 211 -3.74 -7.14 11.48
C GLY A 211 -2.66 -6.05 11.45
N SER A 212 -1.74 -6.09 10.48
CA SER A 212 -0.65 -5.11 10.31
C SER A 212 -1.03 -3.90 9.44
N LEU A 213 -2.32 -3.71 9.12
CA LEU A 213 -2.78 -2.67 8.21
C LEU A 213 -2.78 -1.30 8.93
N SER A 214 -2.05 -0.32 8.37
CA SER A 214 -2.00 1.03 8.95
C SER A 214 -3.26 1.83 8.60
N LEU A 215 -4.12 2.07 9.60
CA LEU A 215 -5.30 2.93 9.44
C LEU A 215 -4.91 4.33 8.94
N ALA A 216 -3.81 4.90 9.46
CA ALA A 216 -3.33 6.21 9.05
C ALA A 216 -3.00 6.26 7.55
N SER A 217 -2.33 5.22 7.03
CA SER A 217 -2.00 5.13 5.60
C SER A 217 -3.25 5.05 4.73
N ILE A 218 -4.27 4.30 5.16
CA ILE A 218 -5.51 4.16 4.40
C ILE A 218 -6.32 5.45 4.43
N CYS A 219 -6.41 6.13 5.58
CA CYS A 219 -7.13 7.41 5.69
C CYS A 219 -6.52 8.49 4.80
N MET A 220 -5.18 8.63 4.80
CA MET A 220 -4.50 9.58 3.90
C MET A 220 -4.68 9.22 2.43
N GLY A 221 -4.65 7.93 2.10
CA GLY A 221 -4.89 7.45 0.72
C GLY A 221 -6.33 7.68 0.27
N ALA A 222 -7.30 7.48 1.15
CA ALA A 222 -8.72 7.68 0.86
C ALA A 222 -9.05 9.14 0.63
N SER A 223 -8.54 10.06 1.45
CA SER A 223 -8.73 11.49 1.24
C SER A 223 -8.16 11.93 -0.11
N TYR A 224 -6.96 11.49 -0.47
CA TYR A 224 -6.38 11.76 -1.77
C TYR A 224 -7.26 11.22 -2.90
N THR A 225 -7.67 9.95 -2.83
CA THR A 225 -8.44 9.27 -3.89
C THR A 225 -9.76 9.96 -4.17
N TRP A 226 -10.50 10.36 -3.12
CA TRP A 226 -11.78 11.06 -3.27
C TRP A 226 -11.62 12.47 -3.84
N ILE A 227 -10.69 13.27 -3.30
CA ILE A 227 -10.45 14.64 -3.79
C ILE A 227 -9.97 14.60 -5.24
N PHE A 228 -9.07 13.68 -5.58
CA PHE A 228 -8.57 13.48 -6.93
C PHE A 228 -9.66 13.01 -7.90
N GLY A 229 -10.49 12.04 -7.51
CA GLY A 229 -11.61 11.54 -8.31
C GLY A 229 -12.63 12.65 -8.62
N ILE A 230 -13.03 13.43 -7.61
CA ILE A 230 -13.92 14.59 -7.79
C ILE A 230 -13.27 15.63 -8.70
N ASN A 231 -11.98 15.91 -8.53
CA ASN A 231 -11.26 16.82 -9.39
C ASN A 231 -11.26 16.34 -10.86
N MET A 232 -11.12 15.04 -11.11
CA MET A 232 -11.24 14.47 -12.47
C MET A 232 -12.65 14.55 -13.03
N ILE A 233 -13.70 14.32 -12.22
CA ILE A 233 -15.10 14.51 -12.63
C ILE A 233 -15.34 15.94 -13.09
N LEU A 234 -14.86 16.93 -12.31
CA LEU A 234 -15.04 18.34 -12.64
C LEU A 234 -14.25 18.77 -13.88
N ARG A 235 -13.11 18.13 -14.15
CA ARG A 235 -12.24 18.44 -15.29
C ARG A 235 -12.72 17.82 -16.60
N LEU A 236 -13.07 16.55 -16.56
CA LEU A 236 -13.37 15.76 -17.76
C LEU A 236 -14.87 15.59 -18.00
N GLY A 237 -15.71 15.96 -17.02
CA GLY A 237 -17.16 15.81 -17.09
C GLY A 237 -17.60 14.34 -17.17
N LEU A 238 -18.81 14.14 -17.69
CA LEU A 238 -19.40 12.80 -17.84
C LEU A 238 -18.79 12.01 -19.00
N SER A 239 -18.27 12.68 -20.05
CA SER A 239 -17.62 12.00 -21.18
C SER A 239 -16.30 11.33 -20.78
N GLY A 240 -15.64 11.84 -19.73
CA GLY A 240 -14.43 11.26 -19.15
C GLY A 240 -14.67 10.21 -18.07
N TRP A 241 -15.85 9.60 -17.98
CA TRP A 241 -16.20 8.63 -16.93
C TRP A 241 -15.20 7.49 -16.78
N SER A 242 -14.67 7.01 -17.90
CA SER A 242 -13.71 5.90 -17.91
C SER A 242 -12.38 6.23 -17.22
N VAL A 243 -12.02 7.52 -17.10
CA VAL A 243 -10.85 7.98 -16.34
C VAL A 243 -11.13 7.98 -14.84
N TRP A 244 -12.29 8.51 -14.43
CA TRP A 244 -12.54 8.82 -13.01
C TRP A 244 -13.28 7.72 -12.24
N ILE A 245 -13.98 6.80 -12.92
CA ILE A 245 -14.80 5.77 -12.28
C ILE A 245 -13.99 4.85 -11.36
N VAL A 246 -12.74 4.56 -11.71
CA VAL A 246 -11.85 3.75 -10.88
C VAL A 246 -11.60 4.39 -9.51
N TYR A 247 -11.50 5.72 -9.42
CA TYR A 247 -11.27 6.41 -8.15
C TYR A 247 -12.52 6.35 -7.27
N VAL A 248 -13.71 6.40 -7.85
CA VAL A 248 -14.96 6.19 -7.11
C VAL A 248 -15.03 4.76 -6.57
N LEU A 249 -14.76 3.77 -7.43
CA LEU A 249 -14.76 2.36 -7.06
C LEU A 249 -13.77 2.05 -5.92
N VAL A 250 -12.52 2.47 -6.09
CA VAL A 250 -11.47 2.30 -5.07
C VAL A 250 -11.78 3.10 -3.82
N GLY A 251 -12.28 4.33 -3.95
CA GLY A 251 -12.65 5.20 -2.84
C GLY A 251 -13.75 4.61 -1.96
N ILE A 252 -14.74 3.92 -2.56
CA ILE A 252 -15.78 3.19 -1.81
C ILE A 252 -15.16 2.03 -1.04
N MET A 253 -14.31 1.22 -1.68
CA MET A 253 -13.64 0.09 -1.01
C MET A 253 -12.73 0.56 0.14
N GLN A 254 -12.01 1.66 -0.04
CA GLN A 254 -11.21 2.29 1.01
C GLN A 254 -12.07 2.81 2.15
N LEU A 255 -13.23 3.42 1.86
CA LEU A 255 -14.17 3.86 2.89
C LEU A 255 -14.71 2.66 3.69
N THR A 256 -15.07 1.57 3.02
CA THR A 256 -15.49 0.32 3.69
C THR A 256 -14.40 -0.17 4.65
N LEU A 257 -13.14 -0.21 4.21
CA LEU A 257 -12.01 -0.60 5.06
C LEU A 257 -11.84 0.32 6.27
N ILE A 258 -11.95 1.64 6.10
CA ILE A 258 -11.85 2.61 7.20
C ILE A 258 -12.98 2.40 8.22
N VAL A 259 -14.21 2.20 7.75
CA VAL A 259 -15.35 1.95 8.64
C VAL A 259 -15.15 0.65 9.42
N THR A 260 -14.80 -0.44 8.73
CA THR A 260 -14.52 -1.73 9.38
C THR A 260 -13.37 -1.62 10.38
N ALA A 261 -12.31 -0.89 10.04
CA ALA A 261 -11.17 -0.63 10.90
C ALA A 261 -11.58 0.10 12.20
N ILE A 262 -12.36 1.17 12.08
CA ILE A 262 -12.85 1.93 13.25
C ILE A 262 -13.71 1.03 14.15
N ILE A 263 -14.60 0.22 13.57
CA ILE A 263 -15.45 -0.72 14.31
C ILE A 263 -14.61 -1.70 15.14
N TYR A 264 -13.58 -2.30 14.54
CA TYR A 264 -12.70 -3.25 15.23
C TYR A 264 -11.86 -2.59 16.32
N MET A 265 -11.34 -1.39 16.09
CA MET A 265 -10.63 -0.63 17.13
C MET A 265 -11.52 -0.36 18.35
N ILE A 266 -12.77 0.06 18.13
CA ILE A 266 -13.71 0.31 19.22
C ILE A 266 -14.03 -0.99 19.96
N ARG A 267 -14.27 -2.09 19.23
CA ARG A 267 -14.57 -3.40 19.81
C ARG A 267 -13.43 -3.91 20.69
N ASP A 268 -12.20 -3.81 20.22
CA ASP A 268 -11.04 -4.37 20.92
C ASP A 268 -10.68 -3.52 22.15
N ASN A 269 -10.81 -2.20 22.08
CA ASN A 269 -10.68 -1.31 23.24
C ASN A 269 -11.75 -1.58 24.31
N ARG A 270 -13.00 -1.88 23.89
CA ARG A 270 -14.07 -2.29 24.82
C ARG A 270 -13.75 -3.63 25.50
N LYS A 271 -13.16 -4.59 24.78
CA LYS A 271 -12.75 -5.88 25.35
C LYS A 271 -11.61 -5.72 26.36
N ALA A 272 -10.59 -4.91 26.04
CA ALA A 272 -9.49 -4.61 26.95
C ALA A 272 -9.99 -3.99 28.27
N ARG A 273 -10.83 -2.95 28.18
CA ARG A 273 -11.42 -2.30 29.37
C ARG A 273 -12.25 -3.26 30.23
N ARG A 274 -12.97 -4.21 29.63
CA ARG A 274 -13.70 -5.25 30.37
C ARG A 274 -12.75 -6.20 31.10
N ALA A 275 -11.67 -6.64 30.44
CA ALA A 275 -10.66 -7.50 31.05
C ALA A 275 -9.95 -6.81 32.24
N ASP A 276 -9.63 -5.53 32.10
CA ASP A 276 -9.03 -4.73 33.19
C ASP A 276 -9.98 -4.60 34.38
N ALA A 277 -11.27 -4.35 34.12
CA ALA A 277 -12.28 -4.24 35.17
C ALA A 277 -12.50 -5.58 35.92
N THR A 278 -12.53 -6.70 35.21
CA THR A 278 -12.61 -8.04 35.82
C THR A 278 -11.38 -8.35 36.66
N SER A 279 -10.18 -8.01 36.18
CA SER A 279 -8.91 -8.22 36.90
C SER A 279 -8.81 -7.33 38.15
N ALA A 280 -9.24 -6.07 38.06
CA ALA A 280 -9.29 -5.16 39.21
C ALA A 280 -10.24 -5.69 40.30
N THR A 281 -11.41 -6.21 39.91
CA THR A 281 -12.38 -6.79 40.85
C THR A 281 -11.82 -8.04 41.55
N ALA A 282 -11.14 -8.94 40.81
CA ALA A 282 -10.49 -10.13 41.35
C ALA A 282 -9.32 -9.80 42.30
N SER A 283 -8.53 -8.76 42.00
CA SER A 283 -7.45 -8.31 42.89
C SER A 283 -7.98 -7.70 44.20
N ASN A 284 -9.14 -7.05 44.15
CA ASN A 284 -9.77 -6.43 45.32
C ASN A 284 -10.44 -7.47 46.23
N SER A 285 -10.93 -8.59 45.69
CA SER A 285 -11.39 -9.72 46.50
C SER A 285 -10.22 -10.43 47.19
N SER A 286 -9.09 -10.66 46.50
CA SER A 286 -7.90 -11.26 47.14
C SER A 286 -7.26 -10.36 48.20
N ARG A 287 -7.35 -9.03 48.09
CA ARG A 287 -6.89 -8.11 49.16
C ARG A 287 -7.83 -8.05 50.37
N ARG A 288 -9.13 -8.30 50.20
CA ARG A 288 -10.08 -8.35 51.33
C ARG A 288 -10.03 -9.68 52.09
N ASP A 289 -9.57 -10.76 51.45
CA ASP A 289 -9.40 -12.07 52.10
C ASP A 289 -8.06 -12.25 52.82
N VAL A 290 -7.14 -11.28 52.80
CA VAL A 290 -6.06 -11.21 53.79
C VAL A 290 -6.60 -10.55 55.06
N SER A 291 -7.65 -11.14 55.63
CA SER A 291 -7.79 -11.14 57.08
C SER A 291 -6.69 -12.08 57.58
N GLU A 292 -5.75 -11.53 58.33
CA GLU A 292 -4.56 -12.18 58.86
C GLU A 292 -4.94 -13.51 59.56
N SER A 293 -4.85 -14.63 58.83
CA SER A 293 -4.98 -15.94 59.45
C SER A 293 -3.80 -16.14 60.43
N PRO A 294 -4.02 -16.61 61.67
CA PRO A 294 -2.99 -16.70 62.70
C PRO A 294 -1.73 -17.48 62.30
N SER A 295 -1.78 -18.27 61.22
CA SER A 295 -0.64 -19.07 60.73
C SER A 295 0.46 -18.26 60.03
N THR A 296 0.14 -17.13 59.39
CA THR A 296 1.16 -16.32 58.67
C THR A 296 2.00 -15.47 59.62
N ARG A 297 1.49 -15.19 60.83
CA ARG A 297 2.26 -14.52 61.88
C ARG A 297 3.38 -15.41 62.44
N ALA A 298 3.20 -16.72 62.44
CA ALA A 298 4.22 -17.69 62.88
C ALA A 298 5.33 -17.94 61.84
N LEU A 299 5.08 -17.69 60.54
CA LEU A 299 6.06 -17.91 59.47
C LEU A 299 6.90 -16.66 59.11
N ARG A 300 6.52 -15.49 59.62
CA ARG A 300 7.19 -14.21 59.34
C ARG A 300 8.71 -14.23 59.61
N PRO A 301 9.21 -14.82 60.73
CA PRO A 301 10.65 -14.87 61.00
C PRO A 301 11.45 -15.75 60.04
N GLN A 302 10.82 -16.75 59.40
CA GLN A 302 11.48 -17.60 58.41
C GLN A 302 11.51 -16.98 57.01
N LEU A 303 10.47 -16.22 56.63
CA LEU A 303 10.43 -15.50 55.36
C LEU A 303 11.45 -14.35 55.32
N ASP A 304 11.59 -13.62 56.42
CA ASP A 304 12.58 -12.53 56.51
C ASP A 304 14.02 -13.05 56.45
N ARG A 305 14.27 -14.26 56.97
CA ARG A 305 15.56 -14.97 56.82
C ARG A 305 15.84 -15.38 55.38
N TRP A 306 14.83 -15.84 54.64
CA TRP A 306 14.98 -16.19 53.22
C TRP A 306 15.24 -14.95 52.33
N ASN A 307 14.55 -13.86 52.59
CA ASN A 307 14.70 -12.61 51.83
C ASN A 307 16.07 -11.94 52.07
N SER A 308 16.63 -12.08 53.29
CA SER A 308 17.98 -11.59 53.60
C SER A 308 19.08 -12.44 52.94
N PHE A 309 18.91 -13.75 52.82
CA PHE A 309 19.80 -14.61 52.01
C PHE A 309 19.70 -14.29 50.51
N ALA A 310 18.50 -14.00 50.00
CA ALA A 310 18.30 -13.64 48.60
C ALA A 310 18.89 -12.26 48.25
N ALA A 311 18.78 -11.29 49.16
CA ALA A 311 19.37 -9.96 48.99
C ALA A 311 20.91 -9.99 49.00
N ALA A 312 21.52 -10.84 49.83
CA ALA A 312 22.98 -11.01 49.86
C ALA A 312 23.55 -11.64 48.56
N ASN A 313 22.73 -12.37 47.80
CA ASN A 313 23.12 -12.96 46.52
C ASN A 313 22.79 -12.07 45.30
N ALA A 314 22.10 -10.94 45.50
CA ALA A 314 21.69 -10.04 44.43
C ALA A 314 22.74 -8.95 44.12
N GLU A 315 23.77 -8.77 44.96
CA GLU A 315 24.82 -7.77 44.74
C GLU A 315 25.97 -8.22 43.82
N ASP A 316 26.03 -9.49 43.38
CA ASP A 316 27.14 -10.03 42.55
C ASP A 316 26.75 -10.42 41.11
N GLY A 317 25.72 -9.79 40.54
CA GLY A 317 25.10 -10.22 39.27
C GLY A 317 25.08 -9.20 38.14
N GLY A 318 26.06 -8.30 38.05
CA GLY A 318 26.13 -7.32 36.96
C GLY A 318 26.60 -7.91 35.63
N ASN A 319 25.67 -8.33 34.75
CA ASN A 319 25.83 -8.18 33.29
C ASN A 319 24.53 -8.46 32.52
N GLU A 320 23.92 -7.41 31.96
CA GLU A 320 22.84 -7.52 30.98
C GLU A 320 23.38 -7.97 29.62
N ARG A 321 22.88 -9.11 29.12
CA ARG A 321 22.62 -9.44 27.70
C ARG A 321 22.21 -10.90 27.60
N THR A 322 20.92 -11.21 27.44
CA THR A 322 20.54 -12.46 26.75
C THR A 322 19.23 -12.33 25.98
N PRO A 323 19.20 -12.77 24.71
CA PRO A 323 18.01 -12.86 23.86
C PRO A 323 17.11 -14.03 24.28
N LEU A 324 15.80 -13.87 24.09
CA LEU A 324 14.80 -14.89 24.35
C LEU A 324 14.79 -15.95 23.23
N LEU A 325 14.67 -17.22 23.65
CA LEU A 325 14.30 -18.44 22.90
C LEU A 325 15.42 -19.24 22.22
N ALA A 326 16.16 -20.01 23.02
CA ALA A 326 16.74 -21.29 22.59
C ALA A 326 16.84 -22.25 23.79
N GLY A 327 16.30 -23.47 23.66
CA GLY A 327 16.61 -24.57 24.58
C GLY A 327 15.49 -25.02 25.52
N ARG A 328 14.35 -25.48 24.96
CA ARG A 328 13.50 -26.44 25.69
C ARG A 328 12.92 -27.46 24.72
N ASN A 329 13.74 -28.47 24.39
CA ASN A 329 13.34 -29.83 24.01
C ASN A 329 14.59 -30.65 23.60
N LYS A 330 15.36 -31.09 24.60
CA LYS A 330 16.24 -32.27 24.51
C LYS A 330 16.45 -32.80 25.93
N HIS A 331 15.45 -33.51 26.46
CA HIS A 331 15.62 -34.43 27.60
C HIS A 331 14.35 -35.24 27.88
N VAL A 332 13.80 -35.93 26.87
CA VAL A 332 12.92 -37.10 27.08
C VAL A 332 12.97 -37.94 25.80
N GLU A 333 14.02 -38.75 25.60
CA GLU A 333 14.01 -39.96 24.75
C GLU A 333 15.40 -40.61 24.73
N GLU A 334 15.95 -40.94 25.91
CA GLU A 334 17.10 -41.85 25.97
C GLU A 334 17.17 -42.60 27.31
N THR A 335 16.06 -43.23 27.71
CA THR A 335 16.04 -44.23 28.79
C THR A 335 14.87 -45.21 28.64
N ALA A 336 14.82 -45.97 27.55
CA ALA A 336 13.99 -47.17 27.47
C ALA A 336 14.44 -48.16 26.38
N SER A 337 15.72 -48.52 26.36
CA SER A 337 16.21 -49.72 25.66
C SER A 337 16.63 -50.75 26.71
N LEU A 338 15.70 -51.58 27.19
CA LEU A 338 15.99 -52.92 27.72
C LEU A 338 14.71 -53.68 28.16
N ARG A 339 14.06 -54.36 27.21
CA ARG A 339 13.61 -55.75 27.43
C ARG A 339 13.32 -56.44 26.10
N ARG A 340 14.25 -57.33 25.75
CA ARG A 340 14.15 -58.41 24.77
C ARG A 340 13.33 -59.55 25.43
N VAL A 341 12.65 -60.38 24.64
CA VAL A 341 12.59 -61.87 24.72
C VAL A 341 11.23 -62.41 24.21
N ILE A 342 11.37 -63.24 23.17
CA ILE A 342 10.47 -64.22 22.51
C ILE A 342 9.37 -63.65 21.62
#